data_AF-A0A925XG64-F1
#
_entry.id   AF-A0A925XG64-F1
#
_cell.length_a   1.000
_cell.length_b   1.000
_cell.length_c   1.000
_cell.angle_alpha   90.00
_cell.angle_beta   90.00
_cell.angle_gamma   90.00
#
_symmetry.space_group_name_H-M   'P 1'
#
loop_
_entity.id
_entity.type
_entity.pdbx_description
1 polymer ?
#
loop_
_entity_poly.entity_id
_entity_poly.type
_entity_poly.pdbx_seq_one_letter_code
_entity_poly.pdbx_strand_id
1 'polypeptide(L)'
;MRHRSVASLLCLAVCCVMSLRSARAEDFQVHRFERQQLTDVYFSEGANFGDINKDGKPDAVHGPYWWEGPEFTKRHEIFEPKPQNRDGYSTNFFTWVHDFTGDGWNDLVSVGLPGSPAVLYVNPGKSVGEAPHWMTHKV
;
A
#
# COMPACT_ATOMS: atom_id res chain seq x y z
N MET A 1 -44.62 -47.46 42.27
CA MET A 1 -43.42 -46.85 42.89
C MET A 1 -42.66 -46.10 41.80
N ARG A 2 -42.51 -44.78 41.92
CA ARG A 2 -41.98 -43.87 40.89
C ARG A 2 -40.46 -44.05 40.72
N HIS A 3 -40.02 -44.77 39.68
CA HIS A 3 -38.63 -44.70 39.19
C HIS A 3 -38.55 -43.70 38.03
N ARG A 4 -38.67 -42.41 38.35
CA ARG A 4 -38.39 -41.30 37.43
C ARG A 4 -37.59 -40.28 38.21
N SER A 5 -36.26 -40.38 38.20
CA SER A 5 -35.40 -39.24 38.61
C SER A 5 -33.91 -39.42 38.32
N VAL A 6 -33.35 -40.62 38.19
CA VAL A 6 -31.87 -40.75 38.12
C VAL A 6 -31.32 -40.51 36.70
N ALA A 7 -32.01 -40.98 35.66
CA ALA A 7 -31.53 -40.85 34.27
C ALA A 7 -31.52 -39.39 33.74
N SER A 8 -32.48 -38.56 34.16
CA SER A 8 -32.53 -37.13 33.75
C SER A 8 -31.46 -36.28 34.43
N LEU A 9 -31.02 -36.64 35.64
CA LEU A 9 -29.94 -35.93 36.35
C LEU A 9 -28.56 -36.26 35.76
N LEU A 10 -28.33 -37.50 35.31
CA LEU A 10 -27.08 -37.87 34.62
C LEU A 10 -26.94 -37.23 33.23
N CYS A 11 -28.03 -37.13 32.47
CA CYS A 11 -27.99 -36.54 31.13
C CYS A 11 -27.70 -35.03 31.16
N LEU A 12 -28.20 -34.34 32.19
CA LEU A 12 -27.95 -32.90 32.40
C LEU A 12 -26.49 -32.62 32.82
N ALA A 13 -25.90 -33.49 33.64
CA ALA A 13 -24.50 -33.36 34.08
C ALA A 13 -23.50 -33.55 32.92
N VAL A 14 -23.78 -34.48 31.99
CA VAL A 14 -22.92 -34.73 30.82
C VAL A 14 -22.96 -33.57 29.81
N CYS A 15 -24.11 -32.89 29.65
CA CYS A 15 -24.20 -31.71 28.80
C CYS A 15 -23.45 -30.49 29.36
N CYS A 16 -23.41 -30.30 30.69
CA CYS A 16 -22.68 -29.17 31.30
C CYS A 16 -21.16 -29.27 31.17
N VAL A 17 -20.58 -30.48 31.13
CA VAL A 17 -19.12 -30.66 31.03
C VAL A 17 -18.62 -30.42 29.59
N MET A 18 -19.45 -30.66 28.58
CA MET A 18 -19.08 -30.44 27.17
C MET A 18 -19.13 -28.97 26.71
N SER A 19 -19.63 -28.06 27.55
CA SER A 19 -19.70 -26.62 27.23
C SER A 19 -18.53 -25.80 27.78
N LEU A 20 -17.59 -26.42 28.50
CA LEU A 20 -16.35 -25.77 28.94
C LEU A 20 -15.33 -25.78 27.79
N ARG A 21 -15.64 -25.07 26.71
CA ARG A 21 -14.57 -24.60 25.81
C ARG A 21 -13.81 -23.53 26.58
N SER A 22 -12.61 -23.87 27.03
CA SER A 22 -11.65 -22.88 27.52
C SER A 22 -11.49 -21.83 26.43
N ALA A 23 -11.99 -20.62 26.66
CA ALA A 23 -11.64 -19.48 25.84
C ALA A 23 -10.13 -19.26 26.02
N ARG A 24 -9.33 -19.77 25.09
CA ARG A 24 -7.93 -19.34 24.97
C ARG A 24 -7.95 -18.05 24.18
N ALA A 25 -7.40 -16.99 24.77
CA ALA A 25 -7.02 -15.82 23.99
C ALA A 25 -6.01 -16.27 22.93
N GLU A 26 -6.11 -15.72 21.72
CA GLU A 26 -5.03 -15.86 20.74
C GLU A 26 -3.75 -15.28 21.35
N ASP A 27 -2.63 -15.98 21.15
CA ASP A 27 -1.33 -15.45 21.52
C ASP A 27 -1.06 -14.21 20.67
N PHE A 28 -0.91 -13.06 21.31
CA PHE A 28 -0.51 -11.84 20.64
C PHE A 28 0.92 -12.00 20.09
N GLN A 29 1.04 -12.17 18.78
CA GLN A 29 2.33 -12.14 18.08
C GLN A 29 2.80 -10.69 17.97
N VAL A 30 3.89 -10.35 18.66
CA VAL A 30 4.54 -9.04 18.50
C VAL A 30 5.38 -9.09 17.22
N HIS A 31 4.88 -8.51 16.14
CA HIS A 31 5.64 -8.34 14.91
C HIS A 31 6.71 -7.25 15.08
N ARG A 32 7.92 -7.52 14.57
CA ARG A 32 8.99 -6.53 14.43
C ARG A 32 9.08 -6.14 12.97
N PHE A 33 9.23 -4.84 12.73
CA PHE A 33 9.41 -4.28 11.39
C PHE A 33 10.76 -3.58 11.35
N GLU A 34 11.48 -3.76 10.26
CA GLU A 34 12.64 -2.94 9.94
C GLU A 34 12.17 -1.68 9.23
N ARG A 35 12.74 -0.53 9.60
CA ARG A 35 12.41 0.76 9.00
C ARG A 35 13.56 1.20 8.10
N GLN A 36 13.30 1.25 6.80
CA GLN A 36 14.16 1.91 5.83
C GLN A 36 13.61 3.28 5.46
N GLN A 37 14.44 4.31 5.54
CA GLN A 37 14.07 5.66 5.13
C GLN A 37 14.51 5.89 3.69
N LEU A 38 13.56 6.18 2.79
CA LEU A 38 13.85 6.40 1.37
C LEU A 38 14.26 7.85 1.06
N THR A 39 13.70 8.80 1.80
CA THR A 39 13.99 10.24 1.68
C THR A 39 13.58 10.98 2.95
N ASP A 40 14.22 12.12 3.23
CA ASP A 40 13.81 13.11 4.22
C ASP A 40 13.32 14.41 3.57
N VAL A 41 13.11 14.43 2.25
CA VAL A 41 12.62 15.60 1.53
C VAL A 41 11.12 15.49 1.31
N TYR A 42 10.41 16.58 1.59
CA TYR A 42 8.98 16.65 1.42
C TYR A 42 8.64 17.00 -0.03
N PHE A 43 8.12 16.03 -0.79
CA PHE A 43 7.78 16.21 -2.21
C PHE A 43 6.29 16.05 -2.51
N SER A 44 5.57 15.29 -1.70
CA SER A 44 4.19 14.85 -1.94
C SER A 44 3.52 14.54 -0.60
N GLU A 45 2.21 14.79 -0.51
CA GLU A 45 1.38 14.33 0.63
C GLU A 45 1.28 12.81 0.62
N GLY A 46 1.01 12.25 -0.57
CA GLY A 46 0.80 10.82 -0.77
C GLY A 46 2.04 10.08 -1.27
N ALA A 47 2.05 8.77 -1.05
CA ALA A 47 2.97 7.80 -1.63
C ALA A 47 2.16 6.58 -2.09
N ASN A 48 2.70 5.79 -3.02
CA ASN A 48 2.05 4.58 -3.52
C ASN A 48 3.08 3.51 -3.88
N PHE A 49 2.62 2.34 -4.32
CA PHE A 49 3.44 1.25 -4.84
C PHE A 49 2.86 0.70 -6.15
N GLY A 50 3.72 0.19 -7.01
CA GLY A 50 3.33 -0.59 -8.19
C GLY A 50 4.55 -1.10 -8.95
N ASP A 51 4.36 -2.07 -9.83
CA ASP A 51 5.46 -2.64 -10.64
C ASP A 51 5.76 -1.70 -11.82
N ILE A 52 6.71 -0.77 -11.64
CA ILE A 52 7.01 0.31 -12.59
C ILE A 52 7.97 -0.18 -13.68
N ASN A 53 8.93 -1.02 -13.31
CA ASN A 53 9.93 -1.57 -14.22
C ASN A 53 9.55 -2.94 -14.82
N LYS A 54 8.40 -3.49 -14.45
CA LYS A 54 7.85 -4.76 -14.95
C LYS A 54 8.70 -5.98 -14.57
N ASP A 55 9.37 -5.93 -13.42
CA ASP A 55 10.15 -7.04 -12.88
C ASP A 55 9.32 -7.99 -11.98
N GLY A 56 8.02 -7.68 -11.80
CA GLY A 56 7.08 -8.45 -10.99
C GLY A 56 7.13 -8.10 -9.51
N LYS A 57 7.88 -7.07 -9.10
CA LYS A 57 8.00 -6.64 -7.71
C LYS A 57 7.46 -5.21 -7.55
N PRO A 58 6.84 -4.89 -6.41
CA PRO A 58 6.32 -3.55 -6.18
C PRO A 58 7.44 -2.56 -5.94
N ASP A 59 7.47 -1.51 -6.73
CA ASP A 59 8.33 -0.34 -6.58
C ASP A 59 7.62 0.73 -5.73
N ALA A 60 8.39 1.49 -4.94
CA ALA A 60 7.84 2.58 -4.14
C ALA A 60 7.76 3.87 -4.95
N VAL A 61 6.71 4.68 -4.77
CA VAL A 61 6.53 5.97 -5.46
C VAL A 61 6.25 7.08 -4.44
N HIS A 62 7.00 8.17 -4.52
CA HIS A 62 6.78 9.38 -3.72
C HIS A 62 7.14 10.63 -4.51
N GLY A 63 6.13 11.42 -4.86
CA GLY A 63 6.31 12.66 -5.62
C GLY A 63 7.03 12.42 -6.96
N PRO A 64 8.18 13.06 -7.20
CA PRO A 64 8.93 12.97 -8.45
C PRO A 64 9.71 11.66 -8.60
N TYR A 65 9.71 10.76 -7.62
CA TYR A 65 10.57 9.60 -7.61
C TYR A 65 9.82 8.27 -7.53
N TRP A 66 10.44 7.25 -8.10
CA TRP A 66 10.18 5.86 -7.76
C TRP A 66 11.47 5.13 -7.34
N TRP A 67 11.35 4.08 -6.53
CA TRP A 67 12.46 3.24 -6.05
C TRP A 67 12.24 1.78 -6.41
N GLU A 68 13.25 1.15 -7.00
CA GLU A 68 13.23 -0.26 -7.38
C GLU A 68 13.04 -1.16 -6.15
N GLY A 69 11.99 -1.99 -6.15
CA GLY A 69 11.77 -3.00 -5.12
C GLY A 69 12.56 -4.29 -5.35
N PRO A 70 12.76 -5.11 -4.30
CA PRO A 70 12.35 -4.91 -2.91
C PRO A 70 13.41 -4.19 -2.07
N GLU A 71 14.61 -3.95 -2.58
CA GLU A 71 15.69 -3.37 -1.79
C GLU A 71 15.54 -1.85 -1.60
N PHE A 72 14.82 -1.17 -2.51
CA PHE A 72 14.59 0.28 -2.48
C PHE A 72 15.87 1.12 -2.36
N THR A 73 16.98 0.60 -2.92
CA THR A 73 18.30 1.25 -2.86
C THR A 73 18.58 2.12 -4.09
N LYS A 74 17.85 1.89 -5.19
CA LYS A 74 17.99 2.62 -6.44
C LYS A 74 16.71 3.41 -6.72
N ARG A 75 16.86 4.71 -7.01
CA ARG A 75 15.73 5.61 -7.32
C ARG A 75 15.89 6.26 -8.68
N HIS A 76 14.77 6.66 -9.24
CA HIS A 76 14.66 7.26 -10.56
C HIS A 76 13.67 8.41 -10.55
N GLU A 77 13.92 9.41 -11.40
CA GLU A 77 13.00 10.53 -11.59
C GLU A 77 11.87 10.16 -12.55
N ILE A 78 10.66 10.59 -12.21
CA ILE A 78 9.46 10.58 -13.05
C ILE A 78 9.31 11.97 -13.69
N PHE A 79 9.55 13.02 -12.91
CA PHE A 79 9.49 14.42 -13.33
C PHE A 79 10.43 15.27 -12.46
N GLU A 80 10.67 16.52 -12.86
CA GLU A 80 11.59 17.44 -12.19
C GLU A 80 11.32 17.54 -10.66
N PRO A 81 12.30 17.18 -9.81
CA PRO A 81 12.12 17.22 -8.37
C PRO A 81 12.04 18.64 -7.81
N LYS A 82 10.92 18.95 -7.14
CA LYS A 82 10.70 20.24 -6.48
C LYS A 82 10.29 20.03 -5.02
N PRO A 83 11.21 20.25 -4.05
CA PRO A 83 10.86 20.21 -2.64
C PRO A 83 9.70 21.15 -2.33
N GLN A 84 8.81 20.71 -1.44
CA GLN A 84 7.63 21.42 -1.00
C GLN A 84 7.87 22.03 0.39
N ASN A 85 7.12 23.08 0.71
CA ASN A 85 7.16 23.67 2.05
C ASN A 85 6.41 22.78 3.04
N ARG A 86 7.09 22.29 4.08
CA ARG A 86 6.50 21.45 5.14
C ARG A 86 5.46 22.18 6.00
N ASP A 87 5.48 23.50 6.01
CA ASP A 87 4.50 24.31 6.73
C ASP A 87 3.18 24.51 5.93
N GLY A 88 3.06 23.87 4.75
CA GLY A 88 1.87 23.92 3.90
C GLY A 88 1.61 22.61 3.16
N TYR A 89 0.56 22.62 2.34
CA TYR A 89 0.19 21.46 1.53
C TYR A 89 1.06 21.35 0.27
N SER A 90 1.40 20.12 -0.11
CA SER A 90 2.07 19.83 -1.38
C SER A 90 1.13 20.00 -2.58
N THR A 91 1.66 20.41 -3.73
CA THR A 91 0.90 20.45 -5.00
C THR A 91 0.75 19.08 -5.66
N ASN A 92 1.40 18.04 -5.15
CA ASN A 92 1.12 16.63 -5.45
C ASN A 92 0.49 16.01 -4.18
N PHE A 93 -0.82 15.76 -4.24
CA PHE A 93 -1.63 15.36 -3.08
C PHE A 93 -1.86 13.86 -3.09
N PHE A 94 -2.38 13.33 -4.19
CA PHE A 94 -2.60 11.90 -4.38
C PHE A 94 -1.87 11.40 -5.63
N THR A 95 -1.41 10.16 -5.57
CA THR A 95 -0.73 9.50 -6.68
C THR A 95 -1.28 8.07 -6.79
N TRP A 96 -1.66 7.65 -7.99
CA TRP A 96 -2.08 6.28 -8.30
C TRP A 96 -1.18 5.68 -9.37
N VAL A 97 -0.96 4.37 -9.26
CA VAL A 97 -0.17 3.57 -10.19
C VAL A 97 -1.09 2.56 -10.85
N HIS A 98 -1.21 2.64 -12.17
CA HIS A 98 -2.02 1.71 -12.98
C HIS A 98 -1.66 1.82 -14.45
N ASP A 99 -1.95 0.80 -15.24
CA ASP A 99 -1.89 0.85 -16.70
C ASP A 99 -3.05 1.70 -17.25
N PHE A 100 -2.87 3.03 -17.25
CA PHE A 100 -3.89 3.98 -17.68
C PHE A 100 -3.95 4.12 -19.20
N THR A 101 -2.84 3.86 -19.89
CA THR A 101 -2.75 3.89 -21.35
C THR A 101 -3.17 2.59 -22.03
N GLY A 102 -3.19 1.47 -21.30
CA GLY A 102 -3.52 0.13 -21.82
C GLY A 102 -2.37 -0.51 -22.60
N ASP A 103 -1.14 -0.04 -22.42
CA ASP A 103 0.05 -0.54 -23.13
C ASP A 103 0.79 -1.66 -22.37
N GLY A 104 0.27 -2.04 -21.20
CA GLY A 104 0.81 -3.06 -20.34
C GLY A 104 1.94 -2.59 -19.43
N TRP A 105 2.19 -1.28 -19.32
CA TRP A 105 3.08 -0.67 -18.33
C TRP A 105 2.29 0.16 -17.33
N ASN A 106 2.69 0.13 -16.06
CA ASN A 106 2.04 0.97 -15.06
C ASN A 106 2.48 2.42 -15.24
N ASP A 107 1.49 3.28 -15.53
CA ASP A 107 1.58 4.73 -15.56
C ASP A 107 1.29 5.33 -14.17
N LEU A 108 1.43 6.66 -14.06
CA LEU A 108 1.11 7.41 -12.86
C LEU A 108 0.02 8.45 -13.13
N VAL A 109 -0.98 8.56 -12.26
CA VAL A 109 -1.84 9.75 -12.20
C VAL A 109 -1.60 10.47 -10.89
N SER A 110 -1.23 11.76 -10.97
CA SER A 110 -1.14 12.66 -9.82
C SER A 110 -2.31 13.64 -9.81
N VAL A 111 -2.85 13.88 -8.62
CA VAL A 111 -3.86 14.91 -8.36
C VAL A 111 -3.30 15.86 -7.32
N GLY A 112 -3.32 17.15 -7.63
CA GLY A 112 -2.87 18.22 -6.74
C GLY A 112 -3.98 18.81 -5.88
N LEU A 113 -3.78 20.07 -5.49
CA LEU A 113 -4.77 20.84 -4.73
C LEU A 113 -6.09 21.01 -5.51
N PRO A 114 -7.23 21.20 -4.81
CA PRO A 114 -8.52 21.44 -5.46
C PRO A 114 -8.45 22.54 -6.53
N GLY A 115 -9.03 22.25 -7.70
CA GLY A 115 -9.02 23.16 -8.86
C GLY A 115 -7.80 23.02 -9.78
N SER A 116 -6.77 22.24 -9.40
CA SER A 116 -5.69 21.85 -10.30
C SER A 116 -6.12 20.67 -11.17
N PRO A 117 -5.73 20.61 -12.46
CA PRO A 117 -5.96 19.41 -13.26
C PRO A 117 -5.17 18.24 -12.69
N ALA A 118 -5.70 17.03 -12.87
CA ALA A 118 -4.90 15.83 -12.69
C ALA A 118 -3.88 15.72 -13.83
N VAL A 119 -2.76 15.08 -13.57
CA VAL A 119 -1.69 14.86 -14.55
C VAL A 119 -1.41 13.37 -14.64
N LEU A 120 -1.58 12.82 -15.84
CA LEU A 120 -1.09 11.50 -16.21
C LEU A 120 0.39 11.62 -16.62
N TYR A 121 1.24 10.80 -16.03
CA TYR A 121 2.63 10.57 -16.39
C TYR A 121 2.72 9.20 -17.05
N VAL A 122 3.09 9.17 -18.33
CA VAL A 122 3.15 7.95 -19.15
C VAL A 122 4.50 7.27 -18.98
N ASN A 123 4.47 6.01 -18.58
CA ASN A 123 5.67 5.20 -18.39
C ASN A 123 6.38 5.01 -19.75
N PRO A 124 7.70 5.26 -19.85
CA PRO A 124 8.44 5.16 -21.11
C PRO A 124 8.80 3.70 -21.47
N GLY A 125 8.15 2.72 -20.82
CA GLY A 125 8.25 1.30 -21.08
C GLY A 125 9.65 0.76 -20.85
N LYS A 126 10.24 0.16 -21.88
CA LYS A 126 11.58 -0.46 -21.79
C LYS A 126 12.71 0.51 -21.44
N SER A 127 12.48 1.82 -21.56
CA SER A 127 13.43 2.87 -21.18
C SER A 127 13.18 3.45 -19.78
N VAL A 128 12.27 2.84 -19.00
CA VAL A 128 12.00 3.24 -17.63
C VAL A 128 13.26 3.12 -16.77
N GLY A 129 13.57 4.18 -16.03
CA GLY A 129 14.80 4.32 -15.25
C GLY A 129 15.99 4.91 -16.00
N GLU A 130 15.94 5.02 -17.33
CA GLU A 130 16.93 5.70 -18.18
C GLU A 130 16.41 7.02 -18.76
N ALA A 131 15.10 7.10 -19.03
CA ALA A 131 14.46 8.31 -19.53
C ALA A 131 14.62 9.47 -18.54
N PRO A 132 14.88 10.71 -19.01
CA PRO A 132 15.09 11.85 -18.12
C PRO A 132 13.83 12.16 -17.30
N HIS A 133 12.68 12.36 -17.95
CA HIS A 133 11.36 12.54 -17.34
C HIS A 133 10.28 11.93 -18.23
N TRP A 134 9.14 11.57 -17.64
CA TRP A 134 8.01 10.91 -18.31
C TRP A 134 7.17 11.91 -19.11
N MET A 135 6.53 11.45 -20.17
CA MET A 135 5.58 12.26 -20.95
C MET A 135 4.32 12.53 -20.13
N THR A 136 3.73 13.72 -20.24
CA THR A 136 2.57 14.11 -19.43
C THR A 136 1.34 14.49 -20.23
N HIS A 137 0.16 14.14 -19.72
CA HIS A 137 -1.14 14.62 -20.19
C HIS A 137 -1.94 15.21 -19.03
N LYS A 138 -2.64 16.33 -19.27
CA LYS A 138 -3.68 16.80 -18.35
C LYS A 138 -4.93 15.96 -18.55
N VAL A 139 -5.56 15.56 -17.46
CA VAL A 139 -6.82 14.80 -17.45
C VAL A 139 -7.97 15.74 -17.09
#